data_AF-A0A5N5FYR0-F1
#
_entry.id   AF-A0A5N5FYR0-F1
#
_cell.length_a   1.000
_cell.length_b   1.000
_cell.length_c   1.000
_cell.angle_alpha   90.00
_cell.angle_beta   90.00
_cell.angle_gamma   90.00
#
_symmetry.space_group_name_H-M   'P 1'
#
loop_
_entity.id
_entity.type
_entity.pdbx_description
1 polymer ?
#
loop_
_entity_poly.entity_id
_entity_poly.type
_entity_poly.pdbx_seq_one_letter_code
_entity_poly.pdbx_strand_id
1 'polypeptide(L)' 'MSNLNKLDFTALEVSRRNYLKWVQDVKLYLTAKNLRPVIEDETDNPVGEVEKATAMIFIRRRIHDTLQTKYLEDEDLRAL' A
#
# COMPACT_ATOMS: atom_id res chain seq x y z
N MET A 1 -11.67 3.18 22.03
CA MET A 1 -10.37 3.33 21.35
C MET A 1 -10.06 2.04 20.61
N SER A 2 -10.53 1.92 19.37
CA SER A 2 -10.37 0.72 18.56
C SER A 2 -8.91 0.63 18.11
N ASN A 3 -8.19 -0.39 18.55
CA ASN A 3 -6.81 -0.64 18.14
C ASN A 3 -6.76 -0.97 16.64
N LEU A 4 -6.65 0.06 15.79
CA LEU A 4 -6.38 -0.07 14.35
C LEU A 4 -5.11 -0.88 14.05
N ASN A 5 -4.22 -1.04 15.04
CA ASN A 5 -3.06 -1.91 14.99
C ASN A 5 -3.43 -3.41 14.90
N LYS A 6 -4.71 -3.77 15.09
CA LYS A 6 -5.21 -5.14 15.09
C LYS A 6 -6.10 -5.46 13.88
N LEU A 7 -6.08 -4.62 12.84
CA LEU A 7 -6.63 -5.05 11.55
C LEU A 7 -5.73 -6.19 11.06
N ASP A 8 -6.26 -7.41 11.02
CA ASP A 8 -5.62 -8.58 10.41
C ASP A 8 -5.50 -8.35 8.90
N PHE A 9 -4.53 -7.52 8.56
CA PHE A 9 -4.25 -7.11 7.20
C PHE A 9 -3.48 -8.23 6.51
N THR A 10 -4.14 -8.92 5.58
CA THR A 10 -3.51 -9.99 4.80
C THR A 10 -2.58 -9.36 3.78
N ALA A 11 -1.29 -9.76 3.76
CA ALA A 11 -0.36 -9.27 2.74
C ALA A 11 -0.81 -9.67 1.33
N LEU A 12 -0.45 -8.88 0.32
CA LEU A 12 -0.79 -9.21 -1.08
C LEU A 12 -0.09 -10.52 -1.47
N GLU A 13 -0.86 -11.54 -1.82
CA GLU A 13 -0.33 -12.83 -2.23
C GLU A 13 0.45 -12.71 -3.54
N VAL A 14 1.46 -13.56 -3.73
CA VAL A 14 2.20 -13.68 -5.00
C VAL A 14 1.27 -14.00 -6.17
N SER A 15 0.24 -14.81 -5.92
CA SER A 15 -0.77 -15.16 -6.91
C SER A 15 -1.77 -14.03 -7.22
N ARG A 16 -1.72 -12.93 -6.46
CA ARG A 16 -2.62 -11.77 -6.51
C ARG A 16 -4.12 -12.10 -6.36
N ARG A 17 -4.49 -13.31 -5.94
CA ARG A 17 -5.89 -13.72 -5.76
C ARG A 17 -6.62 -12.89 -4.71
N ASN A 18 -5.91 -12.40 -3.70
CA ASN A 18 -6.45 -11.53 -2.67
C ASN A 18 -6.34 -10.03 -2.99
N TYR A 19 -5.99 -9.64 -4.24
CA TYR A 19 -5.76 -8.24 -4.62
C TYR A 19 -6.93 -7.32 -4.29
N LEU A 20 -8.17 -7.72 -4.63
CA LEU A 20 -9.34 -6.87 -4.36
C LEU A 20 -9.54 -6.62 -2.86
N LYS A 21 -9.42 -7.67 -2.05
CA LYS A 21 -9.52 -7.58 -0.59
C LYS A 21 -8.39 -6.70 -0.03
N TRP A 22 -7.16 -6.91 -0.50
CA TRP A 22 -6.00 -6.11 -0.12
C TRP A 22 -6.22 -4.61 -0.42
N VAL A 23 -6.68 -4.27 -1.62
CA VAL A 23 -6.98 -2.87 -2.00
C VAL A 23 -8.04 -2.25 -1.09
N GLN A 24 -9.10 -3.00 -0.76
CA GLN A 24 -10.15 -2.54 0.14
C GLN A 24 -9.60 -2.25 1.55
N ASP A 25 -8.77 -3.16 2.07
CA ASP A 25 -8.15 -3.01 3.39
C ASP A 25 -7.18 -1.80 3.40
N VAL A 26 -6.41 -1.57 2.32
CA VAL A 26 -5.51 -0.39 2.20
C VAL A 26 -6.33 0.90 2.19
N LYS A 27 -7.39 0.96 1.38
CA LYS A 27 -8.27 2.13 1.30
C LYS A 27 -8.90 2.42 2.67
N LEU A 28 -9.35 1.40 3.39
CA LEU A 28 -9.93 1.55 4.72
C LEU A 28 -8.91 2.10 5.72
N TYR A 29 -7.69 1.55 5.73
CA TYR A 29 -6.61 2.03 6.60
C TYR A 29 -6.26 3.50 6.32
N LEU A 30 -6.05 3.85 5.06
CA LEU A 30 -5.73 5.23 4.67
C LEU A 30 -6.88 6.19 5.03
N THR A 31 -8.13 5.78 4.84
CA THR A 31 -9.31 6.56 5.28
C THR A 31 -9.29 6.78 6.80
N ALA A 32 -9.05 5.72 7.58
CA ALA A 32 -8.98 5.82 9.04
C ALA A 32 -7.82 6.70 9.54
N LYS A 33 -6.80 6.93 8.71
CA LYS A 33 -5.64 7.79 9.00
C LYS A 33 -5.76 9.19 8.39
N ASN A 34 -6.86 9.54 7.73
CA ASN A 34 -6.99 10.76 6.92
C ASN A 34 -5.92 10.89 5.81
N LEU A 35 -5.40 9.75 5.35
CA LEU A 35 -4.40 9.63 4.29
C LEU A 35 -5.00 9.17 2.96
N ARG A 36 -6.32 9.02 2.86
CA ARG A 36 -6.99 8.66 1.60
C ARG A 36 -6.67 9.61 0.44
N PRO A 37 -6.56 10.94 0.65
CA PRO A 37 -6.14 11.88 -0.40
C PRO A 37 -4.81 11.52 -1.08
N VAL A 38 -3.91 10.82 -0.39
CA VAL A 38 -2.59 10.41 -0.92
C VAL A 38 -2.72 9.51 -2.16
N ILE A 39 -3.80 8.74 -2.27
CA ILE A 39 -4.00 7.75 -3.34
C ILE A 39 -5.09 8.16 -4.35
N GLU A 40 -5.60 9.40 -4.26
CA GLU A 40 -6.59 9.94 -5.19
C GLU A 40 -5.87 10.83 -6.22
N ASP A 41 -6.12 10.60 -7.52
CA ASP A 41 -5.44 11.30 -8.63
C ASP A 41 -5.71 12.82 -8.65
N GLU A 42 -6.81 13.25 -8.03
CA GLU A 42 -7.27 14.64 -8.02
C GLU A 42 -7.51 15.06 -6.57
N THR A 43 -6.51 15.68 -5.96
CA THR A 43 -6.76 16.50 -4.77
C THR A 43 -6.31 17.93 -5.03
N ASP A 44 -7.26 18.86 -4.96
CA ASP A 44 -7.00 20.31 -4.91
C ASP A 44 -6.13 20.71 -3.71
N ASN A 45 -5.97 19.80 -2.75
CA ASN A 45 -5.23 20.02 -1.52
C ASN A 45 -3.88 19.28 -1.60
N PRO A 46 -2.73 20.00 -1.58
CA PRO A 46 -1.43 19.37 -1.64
C PRO A 46 -1.21 18.49 -0.41
N VAL A 47 -1.08 17.18 -0.64
CA VAL A 47 -0.70 16.21 0.38
C VAL A 47 0.77 16.43 0.74
N GLY A 48 1.07 16.53 2.04
CA GLY A 48 2.43 16.71 2.52
C GLY A 48 3.34 15.51 2.25
N GLU A 49 4.65 15.76 2.15
CA GLU A 49 5.64 14.71 1.86
C GLU A 49 5.73 13.65 2.97
N VAL A 50 5.43 14.02 4.22
CA VAL A 50 5.42 13.09 5.36
C VAL A 50 4.24 12.12 5.25
N GLU A 51 3.06 12.61 4.88
CA GLU A 51 1.85 11.82 4.65
C GLU A 51 2.05 10.84 3.50
N LYS A 52 2.66 11.30 2.39
CA LYS A 52 3.04 10.45 1.25
C LYS A 52 4.02 9.36 1.67
N ALA A 53 5.11 9.72 2.35
CA ALA A 53 6.10 8.76 2.83
C ALA A 53 5.48 7.73 3.78
N THR A 54 4.58 8.17 4.67
CA THR A 54 3.88 7.30 5.62
C THR A 54 3.00 6.28 4.91
N ALA A 55 2.22 6.70 3.91
CA ALA A 55 1.39 5.81 3.10
C ALA A 55 2.24 4.82 2.28
N MET A 56 3.33 5.30 1.67
CA MET A 56 4.26 4.45 0.90
C MET A 56 4.92 3.38 1.78
N ILE A 57 5.41 3.74 2.97
CA ILE A 57 6.01 2.78 3.92
C ILE A 57 4.98 1.73 4.33
N PHE A 58 3.74 2.15 4.59
CA PHE A 58 2.65 1.23 4.94
C PHE A 58 2.38 0.23 3.81
N ILE A 59 2.21 0.71 2.58
CA ILE A 59 1.93 -0.12 1.41
C ILE A 59 3.08 -1.10 1.16
N ARG A 60 4.34 -0.63 1.17
CA ARG A 60 5.53 -1.45 0.93
C ARG A 60 5.65 -2.61 1.91
N ARG A 61 5.47 -2.36 3.22
CA ARG A 61 5.54 -3.41 4.27
C ARG A 61 4.43 -4.45 4.19
N ARG A 62 3.40 -4.22 3.38
CA ARG A 62 2.20 -5.06 3.29
C ARG A 62 2.01 -5.68 1.90
N ILE A 63 2.96 -5.44 1.00
CA ILE A 63 3.20 -6.25 -0.19
C ILE A 63 4.16 -7.35 0.26
N HIS A 64 3.84 -8.62 -0.01
CA HIS A 64 4.67 -9.75 0.44
C HIS A 64 6.12 -9.60 -0.05
N ASP A 65 7.12 -9.88 0.78
CA ASP A 65 8.54 -9.67 0.46
C ASP A 65 8.96 -10.30 -0.87
N THR A 66 8.43 -11.49 -1.19
CA THR A 66 8.69 -12.17 -2.47
C THR A 66 8.15 -11.44 -3.70
N LEU A 67 7.15 -10.56 -3.54
CA LEU A 67 6.65 -9.70 -4.63
C LEU A 67 7.60 -8.51 -4.84
N GLN A 68 8.24 -8.02 -3.77
CA GLN A 68 9.29 -7.01 -3.85
C GLN A 68 10.52 -7.57 -4.57
N THR A 69 10.93 -8.80 -4.25
CA THR A 69 12.03 -9.50 -4.95
C THR A 69 11.70 -9.75 -6.42
N LYS A 70 10.49 -10.26 -6.73
CA LYS A 70 10.06 -10.47 -8.14
C LYS A 70 10.00 -9.17 -8.93
N TYR A 71 9.56 -8.08 -8.33
CA TYR A 71 9.53 -6.78 -9.02
C TYR A 71 10.94 -6.28 -9.31
N LEU A 72 11.87 -6.40 -8.35
CA LEU A 72 13.28 -6.04 -8.55
C LEU A 72 13.94 -6.93 -9.61
N GLU A 73 13.65 -8.23 -9.64
CA GLU A 73 14.11 -9.14 -10.68
C GLU A 73 13.54 -8.79 -12.07
N ASP A 74 12.23 -8.48 -12.17
CA ASP A 74 11.59 -8.07 -13.41
C ASP A 74 12.08 -6.69 -13.89
N GLU A 75 12.40 -5.77 -12.97
CA GLU A 75 12.95 -4.45 -13.27
C GLU A 75 14.41 -4.55 -13.75
N ASP A 76 15.21 -5.41 -13.12
CA ASP A 76 16.59 -5.73 -13.56
C ASP A 76 16.61 -6.43 -14.92
N LEU A 77 15.69 -7.39 -15.16
CA LEU A 77 15.50 -8.05 -16.46
C LEU A 77 15.05 -7.11 -17.58
N ARG A 78 14.30 -6.05 -17.25
CA ARG A 78 13.88 -5.02 -18.23
C ARG A 78 14.96 -3.97 -18.51
N ALA A 79 16.00 -3.90 -17.69
CA ALA A 79 17.12 -2.98 -17.84
C ALA A 79 18.27 -3.56 -18.70
N LEU A 80 18.20 -4.85 -19.07
CA LEU A 80 19.08 -5.55 -20.01
C LEU A 80 18.51 -5.56 -21.44
#